data_AF-A0A0F9PD30-F1
#
_entry.id   AF-A0A0F9PD30-F1
#
_cell.length_a   1.000
_cell.length_b   1.000
_cell.length_c   1.000
_cell.angle_alpha   90.00
_cell.angle_beta   90.00
_cell.angle_gamma   90.00
#
_symmetry.space_group_name_H-M   'P 1'
#
loop_
_entity.id
_entity.type
_entity.pdbx_description
1 polymer ?
#
loop_
_entity_poly.entity_id
_entity_poly.type
_entity_poly.pdbx_seq_one_letter_code
_entity_poly.pdbx_strand_id
1 'polypeptide(L)'
;MESIEYESRNITGSTQIAKHTLDLALIIPRANGSNGFITVYDGVDTAGTIRMRLKVLANTSFPFVFNPHVYFFTGLYIVFQNNIDDCFVLWRLRPKGES
;
A
#
# COMPACT_ATOMS: atom_id res chain seq x y z
N MET A 1 20.70 -19.27 5.27
CA MET A 1 19.78 -18.17 5.59
C MET A 1 19.34 -17.61 4.27
N GLU A 2 18.08 -17.81 3.89
CA GLU A 2 17.55 -17.20 2.67
C GLU A 2 17.42 -15.68 2.89
N SER A 3 17.85 -14.89 1.92
CA SER A 3 17.71 -13.43 1.96
C SER A 3 16.24 -13.08 1.79
N ILE A 4 15.70 -12.26 2.69
CA ILE A 4 14.36 -11.67 2.52
C ILE A 4 14.50 -10.46 1.62
N GLU A 5 13.83 -10.47 0.48
CA GLU A 5 13.81 -9.36 -0.48
C GLU A 5 12.62 -8.43 -0.24
N TYR A 6 12.91 -7.12 -0.20
CA TYR A 6 11.91 -6.07 -0.13
C TYR A 6 12.00 -5.20 -1.38
N GLU A 7 10.84 -4.77 -1.85
CA GLU A 7 10.70 -3.76 -2.89
C GLU A 7 10.02 -2.51 -2.32
N SER A 8 10.36 -1.35 -2.86
CA SER A 8 9.72 -0.10 -2.50
C SER A 8 9.47 0.80 -3.69
N ARG A 9 8.45 1.65 -3.59
CA ARG A 9 8.08 2.59 -4.64
C ARG A 9 7.31 3.78 -4.07
N ASN A 10 7.59 4.97 -4.61
CA ASN A 10 6.67 6.11 -4.52
C ASN A 10 5.64 6.00 -5.65
N ILE A 11 4.36 6.00 -5.30
CA ILE A 11 3.26 5.92 -6.25
C ILE A 11 2.43 7.19 -6.22
N THR A 12 1.96 7.62 -7.39
CA THR A 12 1.04 8.74 -7.56
C THR A 12 -0.24 8.23 -8.23
N GLY A 13 -1.39 8.75 -7.78
CA GLY A 13 -2.69 8.33 -8.28
C GLY A 13 -3.05 6.87 -7.99
N SER A 14 -4.27 6.50 -8.36
CA SER A 14 -4.76 5.13 -8.16
C SER A 14 -4.00 4.16 -9.07
N THR A 15 -3.31 3.19 -8.47
CA THR A 15 -2.40 2.31 -9.20
C THR A 15 -2.34 0.89 -8.66
N GLN A 16 -1.99 -0.02 -9.55
CA GLN A 16 -1.63 -1.38 -9.21
C GLN A 16 -0.13 -1.48 -8.94
N ILE A 17 0.24 -1.99 -7.77
CA ILE A 17 1.63 -2.24 -7.41
C ILE A 17 2.04 -3.66 -7.80
N ALA A 18 1.19 -4.65 -7.55
CA ALA A 18 1.50 -6.05 -7.81
C ALA A 18 0.27 -6.87 -8.25
N LYS A 19 0.55 -7.96 -8.98
CA LYS A 19 -0.41 -8.97 -9.48
C LYS A 19 -0.23 -10.36 -8.83
N HIS A 20 0.53 -10.41 -7.75
CA HIS A 20 0.92 -11.66 -7.10
C HIS A 20 0.92 -11.47 -5.58
N THR A 21 1.03 -12.60 -4.88
CA THR A 21 1.03 -12.68 -3.44
C THR A 21 2.21 -11.95 -2.81
N LEU A 22 1.95 -11.12 -1.80
CA LEU A 22 2.97 -10.32 -1.12
C LEU A 22 2.59 -10.02 0.33
N ASP A 23 3.58 -9.55 1.07
CA ASP A 23 3.39 -8.99 2.41
C ASP A 23 3.65 -7.48 2.37
N LEU A 24 2.62 -6.67 2.60
CA LEU A 24 2.76 -5.23 2.75
C LEU A 24 3.39 -4.92 4.11
N ALA A 25 4.53 -4.24 4.10
CA ALA A 25 5.28 -3.90 5.30
C ALA A 25 5.08 -2.45 5.73
N LEU A 26 5.01 -1.51 4.79
CA LEU A 26 4.88 -0.08 5.10
C LEU A 26 4.09 0.64 4.02
N ILE A 27 3.28 1.61 4.46
CA ILE A 27 2.56 2.52 3.58
C ILE A 27 2.49 3.90 4.22
N ILE A 28 3.00 4.92 3.52
CA ILE A 28 3.05 6.29 4.00
C ILE A 28 2.39 7.19 2.95
N PRO A 29 1.08 7.43 3.07
CA PRO A 29 0.38 8.38 2.22
C PRO A 29 0.72 9.83 2.61
N ARG A 30 0.88 10.71 1.62
CA ARG A 30 1.18 12.13 1.81
C ARG A 30 0.11 13.00 1.15
N ALA A 31 -0.32 14.03 1.87
CA ALA A 31 -1.31 14.99 1.41
C ALA A 31 -0.79 16.41 1.65
N ASN A 32 -0.88 17.28 0.64
CA ASN A 32 -0.53 18.68 0.75
C ASN A 32 -1.77 19.55 0.97
N GLY A 33 -1.81 20.26 2.10
CA GLY A 33 -2.76 21.34 2.34
C GLY A 33 -4.23 20.96 2.50
N SER A 34 -4.61 19.67 2.39
CA SER A 34 -5.99 19.22 2.59
C SER A 34 -6.07 17.76 3.06
N ASN A 35 -7.20 17.41 3.68
CA ASN A 35 -7.44 16.06 4.16
C ASN A 35 -7.71 15.13 2.98
N GLY A 36 -7.19 13.90 3.08
CA GLY A 36 -7.37 12.87 2.07
C GLY A 36 -7.44 11.48 2.66
N PHE A 37 -7.67 10.49 1.80
CA PHE A 37 -7.55 9.10 2.21
C PHE A 37 -7.14 8.21 1.05
N ILE A 38 -6.51 7.09 1.39
CA ILE A 38 -6.24 6.01 0.46
C ILE A 38 -7.03 4.77 0.87
N THR A 39 -7.51 4.03 -0.11
CA THR A 39 -8.12 2.71 0.08
C THR A 39 -7.21 1.68 -0.57
N VAL A 40 -6.86 0.63 0.16
CA VAL A 40 -5.98 -0.44 -0.30
C VAL A 40 -6.79 -1.72 -0.44
N TYR A 41 -6.66 -2.34 -1.61
CA TYR A 41 -7.38 -3.54 -2.00
C TYR A 41 -6.40 -4.71 -2.15
N ASP A 42 -6.81 -5.87 -1.67
CA ASP A 42 -6.33 -7.17 -2.14
C ASP A 42 -7.02 -7.48 -3.46
N GLY A 43 -6.29 -7.18 -4.54
CA GLY A 43 -6.82 -7.20 -5.88
C GLY A 43 -5.92 -6.48 -6.88
N VAL A 44 -6.38 -6.51 -8.13
CA VAL A 44 -5.74 -5.80 -9.24
C VAL A 44 -6.41 -4.46 -9.55
N ASP A 45 -7.59 -4.23 -8.97
CA ASP A 45 -8.46 -3.08 -9.15
C ASP A 45 -9.41 -2.91 -7.93
N THR A 46 -10.48 -2.11 -8.10
CA THR A 46 -11.48 -1.85 -7.06
C THR A 46 -12.51 -2.97 -6.86
N ALA A 47 -12.48 -4.04 -7.65
CA ALA A 47 -13.31 -5.22 -7.41
C ALA A 47 -12.71 -6.17 -6.35
N GLY A 48 -11.46 -5.92 -5.94
CA GLY A 48 -10.78 -6.65 -4.88
C GLY A 48 -11.37 -6.43 -3.47
N THR A 49 -10.84 -7.17 -2.49
CA THR A 49 -11.25 -7.03 -1.09
C THR A 49 -10.55 -5.83 -0.44
N ILE A 50 -11.29 -4.93 0.20
CA ILE A 50 -10.68 -3.82 0.95
C ILE A 50 -9.94 -4.40 2.16
N ARG A 51 -8.63 -4.13 2.25
CA ARG A 51 -7.80 -4.54 3.40
C ARG A 51 -7.61 -3.42 4.40
N MET A 52 -7.58 -2.16 3.93
CA MET A 52 -7.41 -1.00 4.78
C MET A 52 -7.89 0.28 4.11
N ARG A 53 -8.27 1.26 4.94
CA ARG A 53 -8.49 2.66 4.56
C ARG A 53 -7.69 3.55 5.50
N LEU A 54 -6.86 4.42 4.93
CA LEU A 54 -5.96 5.28 5.70
C LEU A 54 -6.30 6.73 5.43
N LYS A 55 -6.65 7.46 6.48
CA LYS A 55 -6.94 8.89 6.41
C LYS A 55 -5.66 9.68 6.67
N VAL A 56 -5.36 10.63 5.80
CA VAL A 56 -4.31 11.63 5.99
C VAL A 56 -4.96 12.95 6.36
N LEU A 57 -4.53 13.54 7.47
CA LEU A 57 -4.93 14.88 7.85
C LEU A 57 -3.92 15.88 7.28
N ALA A 58 -4.43 16.98 6.72
CA ALA A 58 -3.62 18.06 6.15
C ALA A 58 -2.56 18.52 7.16
N ASN A 59 -1.33 18.78 6.69
CA ASN A 59 -0.22 19.31 7.48
C ASN A 59 0.30 18.39 8.61
N THR A 60 -0.24 17.18 8.73
CA THR A 60 0.34 16.13 9.55
C THR A 60 0.72 14.97 8.64
N SER A 61 1.94 15.02 8.09
CA SER A 61 2.57 13.83 7.53
C SER A 61 2.89 12.88 8.69
N PHE A 62 1.89 12.18 9.21
CA PHE A 62 2.15 11.14 10.21
C PHE A 62 2.70 9.92 9.48
N PRO A 63 3.94 9.48 9.77
CA PRO A 63 4.39 8.19 9.29
C PRO A 63 3.49 7.12 9.94
N PHE A 64 2.70 6.43 9.14
CA PHE A 64 1.98 5.26 9.60
C PHE A 64 2.85 4.03 9.34
N VAL A 65 3.26 3.36 10.40
CA VAL A 65 4.01 2.11 10.31
C VAL A 65 3.03 0.96 10.51
N PHE A 66 2.85 0.12 9.48
CA PHE A 66 2.16 -1.15 9.67
C PHE A 66 3.12 -2.11 10.38
N ASN A 67 2.74 -2.53 11.58
CA ASN A 67 3.38 -3.65 12.26
C ASN A 67 2.25 -4.41 12.95
N PRO A 68 1.78 -5.57 12.44
CA PRO A 68 2.49 -6.53 11.58
C PRO A 68 2.26 -6.38 10.05
N HIS A 69 3.01 -7.16 9.26
CA HIS A 69 2.82 -7.30 7.81
C HIS A 69 1.36 -7.66 7.48
N VAL A 70 0.81 -7.01 6.45
CA VAL A 70 -0.52 -7.37 5.94
C VAL A 70 -0.34 -8.22 4.69
N TYR A 71 -0.87 -9.44 4.74
CA TYR A 71 -0.79 -10.38 3.62
C TYR A 71 -1.85 -10.05 2.55
N PHE A 72 -1.44 -10.11 1.28
CA PHE A 72 -2.26 -9.90 0.09
C PHE A 72 -2.15 -11.12 -0.84
N PHE A 73 -3.28 -11.74 -1.19
CA PHE A 73 -3.31 -12.98 -1.99
C PHE A 73 -3.22 -12.72 -3.49
N THR A 74 -4.01 -11.77 -3.98
CA THR A 74 -4.31 -11.59 -5.41
C THR A 74 -3.55 -10.42 -6.04
N GLY A 75 -3.10 -9.48 -5.21
CA GLY A 75 -2.33 -8.33 -5.64
C GLY A 75 -2.53 -7.15 -4.70
N LEU A 76 -1.81 -6.07 -4.97
CA LEU A 76 -1.89 -4.83 -4.21
C LEU A 76 -2.35 -3.71 -5.14
N TYR A 77 -3.57 -3.23 -4.93
CA TYR A 77 -4.14 -2.08 -5.64
C TYR A 77 -4.47 -0.96 -4.65
N ILE A 78 -4.03 0.26 -4.95
CA ILE A 78 -4.22 1.42 -4.07
C ILE A 78 -5.01 2.48 -4.83
N VAL A 79 -6.07 2.98 -4.20
CA VAL A 79 -6.89 4.08 -4.71
C VAL A 79 -6.64 5.33 -3.90
N PHE A 80 -6.42 6.43 -4.62
CA PHE A 80 -6.19 7.75 -4.05
C PHE A 80 -7.49 8.54 -4.09
N GLN A 81 -7.85 9.15 -2.97
CA GLN A 81 -9.10 9.90 -2.84
C GLN A 81 -8.83 11.19 -2.09
N ASN A 82 -9.33 12.30 -2.65
CA ASN A 82 -9.27 13.64 -2.09
C ASN A 82 -7.85 14.14 -1.75
N ASN A 83 -7.20 14.89 -2.64
CA ASN A 83 -5.99 15.67 -2.34
C ASN A 83 -4.81 14.86 -1.72
N ILE A 84 -4.67 13.57 -2.07
CA ILE A 84 -3.45 12.80 -1.81
C ILE A 84 -2.52 12.99 -3.01
N ASP A 85 -1.28 13.42 -2.75
CA ASP A 85 -0.29 13.65 -3.81
C ASP A 85 0.37 12.33 -4.22
N ASP A 86 0.87 11.60 -3.22
CA ASP A 86 1.61 10.37 -3.42
C ASP A 86 1.56 9.46 -2.18
N CYS A 87 2.10 8.25 -2.32
CA CYS A 87 2.30 7.32 -1.23
C CYS A 87 3.61 6.56 -1.41
N PHE A 88 4.43 6.47 -0.36
CA PHE A 88 5.54 5.53 -0.31
C PHE A 88 5.04 4.16 0.14
N VAL A 89 5.47 3.09 -0.52
CA VAL A 89 5.06 1.72 -0.22
C VAL A 89 6.29 0.83 -0.16
N LEU A 90 6.35 -0.06 0.84
CA LEU A 90 7.36 -1.11 1.01
C LEU A 90 6.65 -2.45 1.20
N TRP A 91 7.05 -3.46 0.43
CA TRP A 91 6.52 -4.81 0.56
C TRP A 91 7.62 -5.84 0.44
N ARG A 92 7.40 -7.00 1.05
CA ARG A 92 8.25 -8.18 0.88
C ARG A 92 7.72 -9.00 -0.30
N LEU A 93 8.63 -9.37 -1.19
CA LEU A 93 8.35 -10.39 -2.20
C LEU A 93 8.32 -11.77 -1.54
N ARG A 94 7.34 -12.59 -1.92
CA ARG A 94 7.33 -14.01 -1.56
C ARG A 94 7.78 -14.83 -2.76
N PRO A 95 8.74 -15.76 -2.59
CA PRO A 95 9.05 -16.73 -3.64
C PRO A 95 7.78 -17.49 -4.05
N LYS A 96 7.63 -17.82 -5.33
CA LYS A 96 6.55 -18.71 -5.79
C LYS A 96 6.65 -20.04 -5.03
N GLY A 97 5.72 -20.30 -4.10
CA GLY A 97 5.64 -21.58 -3.37
C GLY A 97 5.34 -21.47 -1.87
N GLU A 98 5.39 -20.28 -1.27
CA GLU A 98 4.96 -20.07 0.11
C GLU A 98 3.50 -19.60 0.14
N SER A 99 2.56 -20.56 0.15
CA SER A 99 1.13 -20.35 0.39
C SER A 99 0.77 -20.60 1.85
#